data_AF-A0A963V8T6-F1
#
_entry.id   AF-A0A963V8T6-F1
#
_cell.length_a   1.000
_cell.length_b   1.000
_cell.length_c   1.000
_cell.angle_alpha   90.00
_cell.angle_beta   90.00
_cell.angle_gamma   90.00
#
_symmetry.space_group_name_H-M   'P 1'
#
loop_
_entity.id
_entity.type
_entity.pdbx_description
1 polymer ?
#
loop_
_entity_poly.entity_id
_entity_poly.type
_entity_poly.pdbx_seq_one_letter_code
_entity_poly.pdbx_strand_id
1 'polypeptide(L)' 'AQTKEAPSKAIPLIRAAMKKIDPDQDDYTLGQLGQVITQLYPDFDPRSYGSAKLSDLLRKTGRFEVFQGATHQWRVRDLA' A
#
# COMPACT_ATOMS: atom_id res chain seq x y z
N ALA A 1 -3.87 16.64 -20.00
CA ALA A 1 -3.46 16.41 -18.61
C ALA A 1 -3.68 14.94 -18.31
N GLN A 2 -2.64 14.20 -17.93
CA GLN A 2 -2.79 12.78 -17.62
C GLN A 2 -3.61 12.67 -16.33
N THR A 3 -4.85 12.21 -16.44
CA THR A 3 -5.82 12.14 -15.34
C THR A 3 -5.33 11.07 -14.36
N LYS A 4 -4.54 11.49 -13.37
CA LYS A 4 -4.03 10.59 -12.33
C LYS A 4 -5.21 10.00 -11.57
N GLU A 5 -5.15 8.71 -11.28
CA GLU A 5 -6.20 8.05 -10.52
C GLU A 5 -6.23 8.55 -9.07
N ALA A 6 -7.41 8.54 -8.46
CA ALA A 6 -7.56 8.94 -7.07
C ALA A 6 -6.86 7.91 -6.16
N PRO A 7 -6.06 8.35 -5.16
CA PRO A 7 -5.41 7.46 -4.19
C PRO A 7 -6.39 6.50 -3.48
N SER A 8 -7.64 6.91 -3.32
CA SER A 8 -8.71 6.09 -2.74
C SER A 8 -8.98 4.80 -3.53
N LYS A 9 -8.75 4.78 -4.85
CA LYS A 9 -8.89 3.57 -5.66
C LYS A 9 -7.81 2.51 -5.37
N ALA A 10 -6.66 2.91 -4.84
CA ALA A 10 -5.63 1.97 -4.43
C ALA A 10 -5.99 1.22 -3.14
N ILE A 11 -6.88 1.79 -2.30
CA ILE A 11 -7.29 1.20 -1.01
C ILE A 11 -7.77 -0.25 -1.15
N PRO A 12 -8.76 -0.59 -1.99
CA PRO A 12 -9.20 -1.97 -2.12
C PRO A 12 -8.10 -2.92 -2.59
N LEU A 13 -7.19 -2.46 -3.46
CA LEU A 13 -6.07 -3.26 -3.96
C LEU A 13 -5.07 -3.58 -2.84
N ILE A 14 -4.73 -2.57 -2.05
CA ILE A 14 -3.83 -2.70 -0.90
C ILE A 14 -4.44 -3.64 0.15
N ARG A 15 -5.74 -3.49 0.47
CA ARG A 15 -6.43 -4.37 1.43
C ARG A 15 -6.50 -5.81 0.93
N ALA A 16 -6.70 -6.03 -0.36
CA ALA A 16 -6.66 -7.38 -0.93
C ALA A 16 -5.28 -8.02 -0.78
N ALA A 17 -4.21 -7.23 -0.96
CA ALA A 17 -2.85 -7.70 -0.72
C ALA A 17 -2.56 -8.00 0.76
N MET A 18 -3.02 -7.16 1.70
CA MET A 18 -2.92 -7.42 3.14
C MET A 18 -3.60 -8.74 3.52
N LYS A 19 -4.86 -8.94 3.10
CA LYS A 19 -5.61 -10.18 3.33
C LYS A 19 -4.95 -11.41 2.70
N LYS A 20 -4.24 -11.24 1.59
CA LYS A 20 -3.51 -12.31 0.92
C LYS A 20 -2.23 -12.70 1.66
N ILE A 21 -1.60 -11.74 2.34
CA ILE A 21 -0.43 -11.99 3.18
C ILE A 21 -0.87 -12.77 4.41
N ASP A 22 -1.70 -12.15 5.24
CA ASP A 22 -2.22 -12.75 6.46
C ASP A 22 -3.38 -11.88 6.98
N PRO A 23 -4.64 -12.33 6.98
CA PRO A 23 -5.77 -11.51 7.41
C PRO A 23 -5.75 -11.16 8.91
N ASP A 24 -5.00 -11.91 9.73
CA ASP A 24 -4.93 -11.73 11.19
C ASP A 24 -3.73 -10.87 11.61
N GLN A 25 -2.93 -10.40 10.65
CA GLN A 25 -1.75 -9.58 10.91
C GLN A 25 -2.11 -8.09 11.00
N ASP A 26 -1.70 -7.45 12.09
CA ASP A 26 -1.97 -6.02 12.36
C ASP A 26 -1.17 -5.08 11.46
N ASP A 27 0.06 -5.45 11.10
CA ASP A 27 0.94 -4.63 10.29
C ASP A 27 1.88 -5.45 9.39
N TYR A 28 2.17 -4.90 8.21
CA TYR A 28 2.87 -5.58 7.14
C TYR A 28 4.11 -4.81 6.76
N THR A 29 5.18 -5.52 6.36
CA THR A 29 6.36 -4.82 5.83
C THR A 29 6.02 -4.19 4.48
N LEU A 30 6.49 -2.96 4.25
CA LEU A 30 6.23 -2.23 3.01
C LEU A 30 6.74 -2.99 1.77
N GLY A 31 7.86 -3.69 1.92
CA GLY A 31 8.44 -4.52 0.86
C GLY A 31 7.55 -5.72 0.50
N GLN A 32 7.11 -6.49 1.51
CA GLN A 32 6.22 -7.63 1.29
C GLN A 32 4.88 -7.19 0.71
N LEU A 33 4.30 -6.11 1.25
CA LEU A 33 3.05 -5.56 0.73
C LEU A 33 3.18 -5.16 -0.73
N GLY A 34 4.25 -4.42 -1.09
CA GLY A 34 4.49 -4.05 -2.48
C GLY A 34 4.62 -5.27 -3.39
N GLN A 35 5.33 -6.30 -2.94
CA GLN A 35 5.50 -7.54 -3.70
C GLN A 35 4.17 -8.26 -3.93
N VAL A 36 3.31 -8.37 -2.91
CA VAL A 36 2.00 -9.02 -3.06
C VAL A 36 1.04 -8.18 -3.89
N ILE A 37 1.08 -6.85 -3.78
CA ILE A 37 0.28 -5.98 -4.65
C ILE A 37 0.64 -6.22 -6.11
N THR A 38 1.94 -6.25 -6.48
CA THR A 38 2.36 -6.53 -7.87
C THR A 38 2.00 -7.95 -8.32
N GLN A 39 1.98 -8.93 -7.40
CA GLN A 39 1.52 -10.29 -7.74
C GLN A 39 0.02 -10.37 -8.03
N LEU A 40 -0.81 -9.68 -7.23
CA LEU A 40 -2.26 -9.66 -7.41
C LEU A 40 -2.70 -8.72 -8.54
N TYR A 41 -1.97 -7.62 -8.71
CA TYR A 41 -2.27 -6.52 -9.61
C TYR A 41 -0.98 -6.15 -10.36
N PRO A 42 -0.61 -6.90 -11.42
CA PRO A 42 0.61 -6.63 -12.19
C PRO A 42 0.59 -5.24 -12.86
N ASP A 43 -0.59 -4.70 -13.15
CA ASP A 43 -0.78 -3.35 -13.70
C ASP A 43 -0.73 -2.24 -12.64
N PHE A 44 -0.54 -2.58 -11.36
CA PHE A 44 -0.50 -1.59 -10.30
C PHE A 44 0.80 -0.77 -10.37
N ASP A 45 0.66 0.54 -10.62
CA ASP A 45 1.75 1.50 -10.52
C ASP A 45 1.36 2.69 -9.61
N PRO A 46 2.07 2.94 -8.50
CA PRO A 46 1.88 4.13 -7.66
C PRO A 46 1.97 5.46 -8.42
N ARG A 47 2.71 5.49 -9.54
CA ARG A 47 2.88 6.69 -10.36
C ARG A 47 1.59 7.09 -11.07
N SER A 48 0.75 6.12 -11.42
CA SER A 48 -0.59 6.35 -11.98
C SER A 48 -1.50 7.14 -11.01
N TYR A 49 -1.19 7.08 -9.71
CA TYR A 49 -1.87 7.81 -8.63
C TYR A 49 -1.16 9.12 -8.25
N GLY A 50 -0.09 9.49 -8.94
CA GLY A 50 0.70 10.69 -8.62
C GLY A 50 1.64 10.54 -7.42
N SER A 51 2.05 9.31 -7.10
CA SER A 51 3.01 9.01 -6.05
C SER A 51 4.26 8.34 -6.62
N ALA A 52 5.44 8.81 -6.22
CA ALA A 52 6.70 8.24 -6.69
C ALA A 52 7.01 6.87 -6.06
N LYS A 53 6.42 6.58 -4.91
CA LYS A 53 6.64 5.37 -4.10
C LYS A 53 5.32 4.89 -3.51
N LEU A 54 5.23 3.59 -3.23
CA LEU A 54 4.08 3.00 -2.54
C LEU A 54 3.82 3.65 -1.17
N SER A 55 4.87 3.95 -0.40
CA SER A 55 4.73 4.62 0.90
C SER A 55 4.06 5.99 0.82
N ASP A 56 4.36 6.77 -0.22
CA ASP A 56 3.73 8.07 -0.45
C ASP A 56 2.25 7.91 -0.83
N LEU A 57 1.95 6.93 -1.69
CA LEU A 57 0.57 6.59 -2.05
C LEU A 57 -0.25 6.18 -0.82
N LEU A 58 0.29 5.28 -0.01
CA LEU A 58 -0.34 4.80 1.22
C LEU A 58 -0.67 5.97 2.16
N ARG A 59 0.28 6.88 2.40
CA ARG A 59 0.06 8.09 3.20
C ARG A 59 -1.02 9.00 2.60
N LYS A 60 -1.03 9.18 1.28
CA LYS A 60 -2.04 10.00 0.58
C LYS A 60 -3.45 9.41 0.62
N THR A 61 -3.59 8.09 0.78
CA THR A 61 -4.93 7.50 0.93
C THR A 61 -5.63 7.92 2.23
N GLY A 62 -4.88 8.35 3.24
CA GLY A 62 -5.39 8.72 4.57
C GLY A 62 -5.89 7.55 5.43
N ARG A 63 -5.92 6.32 4.88
CA ARG A 63 -6.41 5.12 5.57
C ARG A 63 -5.28 4.26 6.12
N PHE A 64 -4.10 4.33 5.51
CA PHE A 64 -2.95 3.52 5.90
C PHE A 64 -1.92 4.36 6.64
N GLU A 65 -1.41 3.82 7.73
CA GLU A 65 -0.30 4.43 8.45
C GLU A 65 1.00 3.74 8.08
N VAL A 66 1.93 4.50 7.50
CA VAL A 66 3.28 4.04 7.22
C VAL A 66 4.20 4.50 8.34
N PHE A 67 4.80 3.55 9.06
CA PHE A 67 5.67 3.81 10.20
C PHE A 67 6.95 2.97 10.12
N GLN A 68 7.97 3.34 10.89
CA GLN A 68 9.19 2.54 11.02
C GLN A 68 9.03 1.61 12.22
N GLY A 69 9.08 0.29 11.98
CA GLY A 69 8.98 -0.72 13.03
C GLY A 69 10.26 -0.87 13.83
N ALA A 70 10.21 -1.72 14.87
CA ALA A 70 11.32 -1.96 15.80
C ALA A 70 12.63 -2.43 15.13
N THR A 71 12.54 -3.07 13.96
CA THR A 71 13.67 -3.58 13.18
C THR A 71 14.21 -2.58 12.14
N HIS A 72 13.91 -1.28 12.28
CA HIS A 72 14.15 -0.23 11.26
C HIS A 72 13.44 -0.47 9.91
N GLN A 73 12.61 -1.50 9.79
CA GLN A 73 11.86 -1.80 8.59
C GLN A 73 10.65 -0.86 8.49
N TRP A 74 10.39 -0.37 7.29
CA TRP A 74 9.14 0.35 7.01
C TRP A 74 7.98 -0.64 7.01
N ARG A 75 6.99 -0.35 7.83
CA ARG A 75 5.77 -1.15 7.99
C ARG A 75 4.56 -0.29 7.70
N VAL A 76 3.45 -0.95 7.42
CA VAL A 76 2.16 -0.29 7.20
C VAL A 76 1.05 -1.06 7.88
N ARG A 77 0.10 -0.33 8.45
CA ARG A 77 -1.14 -0.87 9.04
C ARG A 77 -2.36 -0.18 8.47
N ASP A 78 -3.49 -0.88 8.43
CA ASP A 78 -4.81 -0.32 8.13
C ASP A 78 -5.33 0.38 9.40
N LEU A 79 -5.79 1.63 9.29
CA LEU A 79 -6.33 2.42 10.42
C LEU A 79 -7.85 2.30 10.56
N ALA A 80 -8.47 1.39 9.83
CA ALA A 80 -9.91 1.35 9.62
C ALA A 80 -10.65 0.24 10.37
#